data_AF-A0A1I2J2L6-F1
#
_entry.id   AF-A0A1I2J2L6-F1
#
_cell.length_a   1.000
_cell.length_b   1.000
_cell.length_c   1.000
_cell.angle_alpha   90.00
_cell.angle_beta   90.00
_cell.angle_gamma   90.00
#
_symmetry.space_group_name_H-M   'P 1'
#
loop_
_entity.id
_entity.type
_entity.pdbx_description
1 polymer ?
#
loop_
_entity_poly.entity_id
_entity_poly.type
_entity_poly.pdbx_seq_one_letter_code
_entity_poly.pdbx_strand_id
1 'polypeptide(L)'
;MRSVLLGGGIAAVLCVPLAVSVTAAGATADVVLSQGRPVQASATESIAWPASGATDTDSASRWSSGVAGAGTQWVDIDLGTAQEIRRVRLHWATAYAKAYRIQLSDDGATWRDLYRTSTGDGAFDDIRGLSGTARHLRVLATQRGTPEGYSLWDVRVYGPGRPAAAVEQAATAAVPPVAGGLGTPAKKEIALKLVSSAENSTLDWRSGYGYIEDLRDGRGYTAGIVGFCSGTSDMLAVVTEYTRRKPDNVLAGYLPALRAVDGTDSHEGLDPDFPDAWRAAAAADPVFRKVQEEARDRMYFSPAVRLAEADGLRALGQFAYYDAAVMHGISGLRSIREQVVAGRRTPVQGGDEIAYLSAFLDARVAEMRTEAAHSDTSRVDTVQRVLLNAGNLDLATPLSWSVYGDRYSVPG
;
A
#
# COMPACT_ATOMS: atom_id res chain seq x y z
N MET A 1 -77.60 26.23 -42.61
CA MET A 1 -77.43 26.20 -41.14
C MET A 1 -76.00 25.74 -40.82
N ARG A 2 -75.29 26.57 -40.06
CA ARG A 2 -74.11 26.31 -39.19
C ARG A 2 -72.79 25.75 -39.76
N SER A 3 -71.73 26.33 -39.18
CA SER A 3 -70.31 26.37 -39.53
C SER A 3 -69.47 25.15 -39.09
N VAL A 4 -68.40 24.91 -39.86
CA VAL A 4 -66.97 24.67 -39.52
C VAL A 4 -66.59 23.64 -38.43
N LEU A 5 -65.66 22.74 -38.75
CA LEU A 5 -64.41 22.52 -38.00
C LEU A 5 -63.36 21.74 -38.80
N LEU A 6 -62.17 22.35 -38.94
CA LEU A 6 -60.90 21.70 -39.27
C LEU A 6 -60.46 20.80 -38.11
N GLY A 7 -59.83 19.66 -38.40
CA GLY A 7 -59.10 18.87 -37.43
C GLY A 7 -58.18 17.87 -38.12
N GLY A 8 -56.87 18.13 -38.11
CA GLY A 8 -55.84 17.22 -38.60
C GLY A 8 -55.63 16.04 -37.66
N GLY A 9 -55.14 14.92 -38.21
CA GLY A 9 -54.72 13.74 -37.47
C GLY A 9 -53.59 13.03 -38.21
N ILE A 10 -52.37 13.19 -37.70
CA ILE A 10 -51.17 12.47 -38.11
C ILE A 10 -51.25 11.04 -37.56
N ALA A 11 -50.99 10.05 -38.40
CA ALA A 11 -50.98 8.63 -38.03
C ALA A 11 -49.81 8.31 -37.08
N ALA A 12 -50.12 7.88 -35.86
CA ALA A 12 -49.16 7.28 -34.94
C ALA A 12 -49.03 5.78 -35.22
N VAL A 13 -47.84 5.36 -35.65
CA VAL A 13 -47.46 3.94 -35.76
C VAL A 13 -47.30 3.39 -34.34
N LEU A 14 -48.16 2.44 -33.96
CA LEU A 14 -48.01 1.63 -32.75
C LEU A 14 -46.79 0.72 -32.91
N CYS A 15 -45.73 0.98 -32.14
CA CYS A 15 -44.64 0.03 -31.92
C CYS A 15 -44.96 -0.72 -30.61
N VAL A 16 -45.29 -2.01 -30.70
CA VAL A 16 -45.46 -2.87 -29.53
C VAL A 16 -44.06 -3.27 -29.03
N PRO A 17 -43.63 -2.93 -27.80
CA PRO A 17 -42.40 -3.47 -27.28
C PRO A 17 -42.58 -4.94 -26.92
N LEU A 18 -41.66 -5.79 -27.38
CA LEU A 18 -41.48 -7.14 -26.85
C LEU A 18 -41.16 -7.02 -25.34
N ALA A 19 -42.02 -7.53 -24.49
CA ALA A 19 -41.68 -7.78 -23.10
C ALA A 19 -40.74 -9.00 -23.04
N VAL A 20 -39.43 -8.75 -23.01
CA VAL A 20 -38.46 -9.77 -22.61
C VAL A 20 -38.55 -9.88 -21.08
N SER A 21 -39.21 -10.93 -20.60
CA SER A 21 -39.12 -11.30 -19.19
C SER A 21 -37.72 -11.86 -18.94
N VAL A 22 -36.84 -11.05 -18.34
CA VAL A 22 -35.58 -11.55 -17.78
C VAL A 22 -35.92 -12.29 -16.51
N THR A 23 -35.97 -13.62 -16.57
CA THR A 23 -35.88 -14.44 -15.36
C THR A 23 -34.50 -14.22 -14.76
N ALA A 24 -34.44 -13.64 -13.55
CA ALA A 24 -33.21 -13.54 -12.77
C ALA A 24 -32.65 -14.95 -12.54
N ALA A 25 -31.62 -15.30 -13.29
CA ALA A 25 -30.92 -16.57 -13.14
C ALA A 25 -29.99 -16.50 -11.92
N GLY A 26 -30.24 -17.38 -10.95
CA GLY A 26 -29.29 -17.99 -10.02
C GLY A 26 -28.52 -17.06 -9.07
N ALA A 27 -28.71 -17.26 -7.76
CA ALA A 27 -27.72 -16.82 -6.78
C ALA A 27 -26.37 -17.48 -7.14
N THR A 28 -25.43 -16.66 -7.62
CA THR A 28 -24.05 -17.06 -7.84
C THR A 28 -23.43 -17.49 -6.51
N ALA A 29 -22.56 -18.49 -6.54
CA ALA A 29 -21.82 -18.90 -5.35
C ALA A 29 -21.01 -17.71 -4.79
N ASP A 30 -20.93 -17.63 -3.47
CA ASP A 30 -20.14 -16.58 -2.81
C ASP A 30 -18.65 -16.73 -3.20
N VAL A 31 -18.01 -15.60 -3.53
CA VAL A 31 -16.58 -15.52 -3.88
C VAL A 31 -15.78 -14.85 -2.77
N VAL A 32 -14.47 -15.12 -2.70
CA VAL A 32 -13.57 -14.43 -1.75
C VAL A 32 -13.30 -13.01 -2.25
N LEU A 33 -13.63 -12.02 -1.43
CA LEU A 33 -13.48 -10.59 -1.71
C LEU A 33 -12.19 -9.98 -1.14
N SER A 34 -11.66 -10.56 -0.07
CA SER A 34 -10.50 -10.04 0.67
C SER A 34 -9.14 -10.47 0.12
N GLN A 35 -9.10 -11.43 -0.80
CA GLN A 35 -7.84 -12.01 -1.27
C GLN A 35 -6.96 -10.97 -1.98
N GLY A 36 -5.72 -10.81 -1.53
CA GLY A 36 -4.78 -9.82 -2.05
C GLY A 36 -5.17 -8.36 -1.80
N ARG A 37 -6.20 -8.11 -0.99
CA ARG A 37 -6.64 -6.76 -0.65
C ARG A 37 -5.67 -6.08 0.32
N PRO A 38 -5.56 -4.74 0.28
CA PRO A 38 -4.77 -4.02 1.27
C PRO A 38 -5.27 -4.27 2.69
N VAL A 39 -4.34 -4.52 3.60
CA VAL A 39 -4.63 -4.70 5.03
C VAL A 39 -3.82 -3.70 5.84
N GLN A 40 -4.48 -3.06 6.79
CA GLN A 40 -3.86 -2.26 7.84
C GLN A 40 -4.04 -2.97 9.18
N ALA A 41 -3.14 -2.70 10.12
CA ALA A 41 -3.27 -3.20 11.47
C ALA A 41 -2.88 -2.13 12.48
N SER A 42 -3.45 -2.21 13.68
CA SER A 42 -3.05 -1.35 14.80
C SER A 42 -1.63 -1.60 15.30
N ALA A 43 -1.11 -2.81 15.08
CA ALA A 43 0.24 -3.21 15.42
C ALA A 43 0.73 -4.30 14.47
N THR A 44 2.05 -4.44 14.35
CA THR A 44 2.70 -5.51 13.59
C THR A 44 3.94 -5.94 14.38
N GLU A 45 4.06 -7.23 14.68
CA GLU A 45 5.15 -7.80 15.47
C GLU A 45 6.51 -7.60 14.78
N SER A 46 6.55 -7.85 13.47
CA SER A 46 7.72 -7.67 12.62
C SER A 46 7.28 -7.71 11.16
N ILE A 47 8.14 -7.31 10.24
CA ILE A 47 7.81 -7.39 8.80
C ILE A 47 7.71 -8.85 8.29
N ALA A 48 8.12 -9.85 9.08
CA ALA A 48 7.90 -11.27 8.77
C ALA A 48 6.43 -11.68 9.01
N TRP A 49 5.70 -10.96 9.87
CA TRP A 49 4.29 -11.20 10.18
C TRP A 49 3.42 -9.96 9.92
N PRO A 50 3.45 -9.40 8.69
CA PRO A 50 2.84 -8.11 8.38
C PRO A 50 1.31 -8.20 8.34
N ALA A 51 0.63 -7.05 8.41
CA ALA A 51 -0.82 -6.97 8.24
C ALA A 51 -1.31 -7.68 6.96
N SER A 52 -0.57 -7.56 5.85
CA SER A 52 -0.89 -8.21 4.58
C SER A 52 -0.92 -9.74 4.67
N GLY A 53 -0.22 -10.33 5.64
CA GLY A 53 -0.24 -11.78 5.92
C GLY A 53 -1.63 -12.31 6.27
N ALA A 54 -2.58 -11.44 6.60
CA ALA A 54 -3.98 -11.85 6.78
C ALA A 54 -4.73 -12.10 5.46
N THR A 55 -4.20 -11.72 4.29
CA THR A 55 -4.91 -11.82 3.00
C THR A 55 -4.03 -12.22 1.80
N ASP A 56 -2.74 -12.51 2.00
CA ASP A 56 -1.74 -12.63 0.95
C ASP A 56 -1.68 -14.00 0.24
N THR A 57 -2.66 -14.89 0.50
CA THR A 57 -2.80 -16.24 -0.09
C THR A 57 -1.75 -17.26 0.32
N ASP A 58 -0.70 -16.82 1.03
CA ASP A 58 0.36 -17.71 1.48
C ASP A 58 -0.03 -18.34 2.81
N SER A 59 -0.27 -19.65 2.81
CA SER A 59 -0.61 -20.40 4.02
C SER A 59 0.49 -20.45 5.08
N ALA A 60 1.72 -20.03 4.73
CA ALA A 60 2.85 -19.91 5.67
C ALA A 60 3.06 -18.49 6.19
N SER A 61 2.28 -17.51 5.70
CA SER A 61 2.30 -16.11 6.14
C SER A 61 1.12 -15.82 7.07
N ARG A 62 1.30 -14.87 7.99
CA ARG A 62 0.25 -14.41 8.89
C ARG A 62 0.48 -12.97 9.32
N TRP A 63 -0.59 -12.29 9.71
CA TRP A 63 -0.45 -11.11 10.54
C TRP A 63 -0.19 -11.51 12.00
N SER A 64 0.67 -10.77 12.70
CA SER A 64 0.81 -10.84 14.16
C SER A 64 0.91 -9.44 14.75
N SER A 65 0.22 -9.20 15.87
CA SER A 65 0.32 -7.95 16.63
C SER A 65 1.56 -7.88 17.53
N GLY A 66 2.19 -9.01 17.81
CA GLY A 66 3.21 -9.14 18.85
C GLY A 66 2.65 -8.98 20.27
N VAL A 67 3.48 -9.28 21.29
CA VAL A 67 3.12 -9.13 22.71
C VAL A 67 3.19 -7.67 23.18
N ALA A 68 4.02 -6.85 22.54
CA ALA A 68 4.12 -5.41 22.80
C ALA A 68 2.82 -4.65 22.42
N GLY A 69 1.99 -5.22 21.55
CA GLY A 69 0.65 -4.73 21.23
C GLY A 69 -0.44 -5.11 22.25
N ALA A 70 -0.15 -5.23 23.54
CA ALA A 70 -1.13 -5.66 24.55
C ALA A 70 -2.37 -4.73 24.57
N GLY A 71 -3.58 -5.31 24.65
CA GLY A 71 -4.85 -4.58 24.69
C GLY A 71 -5.77 -4.90 23.52
N THR A 72 -6.54 -3.90 23.06
CA THR A 72 -7.39 -4.00 21.88
C THR A 72 -6.55 -3.81 20.62
N GLN A 73 -6.61 -4.76 19.69
CA GLN A 73 -5.88 -4.71 18.42
C GLN A 73 -6.84 -4.98 17.25
N TRP A 74 -6.48 -4.58 16.04
CA TRP A 74 -7.31 -4.79 14.88
C TRP A 74 -6.52 -5.01 13.59
N VAL A 75 -7.17 -5.70 12.66
CA VAL A 75 -6.81 -5.72 11.23
C VAL A 75 -7.98 -5.20 10.41
N ASP A 76 -7.74 -4.23 9.55
CA ASP A 76 -8.69 -3.64 8.60
C ASP A 76 -8.32 -4.06 7.17
N ILE A 77 -9.30 -4.48 6.39
CA ILE A 77 -9.18 -4.89 5.00
C ILE A 77 -9.99 -3.94 4.12
N ASP A 78 -9.31 -3.24 3.21
CA ASP A 78 -9.96 -2.42 2.18
C ASP A 78 -10.37 -3.30 0.99
N LEU A 79 -11.67 -3.56 0.85
CA LEU A 79 -12.25 -4.33 -0.27
C LEU A 79 -12.27 -3.52 -1.59
N GLY A 80 -11.78 -2.28 -1.58
CA GLY A 80 -11.60 -1.37 -2.70
C GLY A 80 -12.87 -0.61 -3.10
N THR A 81 -14.04 -1.21 -2.93
CA THR A 81 -15.35 -0.59 -3.16
C THR A 81 -16.36 -1.17 -2.17
N ALA A 82 -17.54 -0.56 -2.05
CA ALA A 82 -18.61 -1.14 -1.24
C ALA A 82 -19.02 -2.53 -1.77
N GLN A 83 -18.78 -3.56 -0.97
CA GLN A 83 -19.13 -4.95 -1.28
C GLN A 83 -20.18 -5.47 -0.30
N GLU A 84 -21.12 -6.28 -0.79
CA GLU A 84 -22.02 -7.05 0.07
C GLU A 84 -21.24 -8.20 0.72
N ILE A 85 -21.35 -8.33 2.04
CA ILE A 85 -20.59 -9.30 2.84
C ILE A 85 -21.57 -10.27 3.50
N ARG A 86 -21.40 -11.56 3.18
CA ARG A 86 -22.30 -12.66 3.61
C ARG A 86 -21.67 -13.66 4.56
N ARG A 87 -20.34 -13.76 4.51
CA ARG A 87 -19.58 -14.69 5.34
C ARG A 87 -18.19 -14.16 5.58
N VAL A 88 -17.66 -14.40 6.77
CA VAL A 88 -16.27 -14.13 7.13
C VAL A 88 -15.70 -15.39 7.76
N ARG A 89 -14.56 -15.85 7.24
CA ARG A 89 -13.80 -16.94 7.82
C ARG A 89 -12.49 -16.40 8.37
N LEU A 90 -12.23 -16.64 9.65
CA LEU A 90 -10.98 -16.29 10.31
C LEU A 90 -10.19 -17.57 10.56
N HIS A 91 -8.88 -17.52 10.34
CA HIS A 91 -7.96 -18.57 10.73
C HIS A 91 -6.94 -17.99 11.71
N TRP A 92 -7.20 -18.19 13.00
CA TRP A 92 -6.32 -17.78 14.09
C TRP A 92 -5.08 -18.67 14.17
N ALA A 93 -3.95 -18.06 14.50
CA ALA A 93 -2.79 -18.80 14.98
C ALA A 93 -2.96 -19.17 16.47
N THR A 94 -1.91 -19.70 17.11
CA THR A 94 -1.91 -20.00 18.55
C THR A 94 -2.23 -18.77 19.41
N ALA A 95 -1.84 -17.58 18.95
CA ALA A 95 -2.21 -16.30 19.55
C ALA A 95 -3.56 -15.83 18.97
N TYR A 96 -4.64 -15.96 19.74
CA TYR A 96 -6.01 -15.72 19.25
C TYR A 96 -6.83 -14.79 20.16
N ALA A 97 -7.92 -14.27 19.60
CA ALA A 97 -8.87 -13.45 20.35
C ALA A 97 -10.00 -14.28 20.95
N LYS A 98 -10.14 -14.22 22.29
CA LYS A 98 -11.32 -14.76 22.99
C LYS A 98 -12.54 -13.87 22.81
N ALA A 99 -12.34 -12.55 22.80
CA ALA A 99 -13.40 -11.60 22.45
C ALA A 99 -12.97 -10.72 21.28
N TYR A 100 -13.80 -10.67 20.25
CA TYR A 100 -13.58 -9.84 19.07
C TYR A 100 -14.88 -9.41 18.42
N ARG A 101 -14.78 -8.42 17.53
CA ARG A 101 -15.86 -7.94 16.67
C ARG A 101 -15.43 -7.98 15.22
N ILE A 102 -16.38 -8.19 14.34
CA ILE A 102 -16.25 -7.85 12.92
C ILE A 102 -17.02 -6.56 12.72
N GLN A 103 -16.36 -5.57 12.13
CA GLN A 103 -16.91 -4.24 11.92
C GLN A 103 -16.84 -3.87 10.45
N LEU A 104 -17.79 -3.06 10.03
CA LEU A 104 -17.87 -2.51 8.69
C LEU A 104 -17.66 -1.01 8.72
N SER A 105 -17.05 -0.49 7.66
CA SER A 105 -16.90 0.95 7.45
C SER A 105 -16.92 1.30 5.97
N ASP A 106 -17.53 2.43 5.64
CA ASP A 106 -17.57 2.93 4.26
C ASP A 106 -16.38 3.85 3.95
N ASP A 107 -15.75 4.42 4.99
CA ASP A 107 -14.71 5.44 4.94
C ASP A 107 -13.38 5.03 5.63
N GLY A 108 -13.35 3.89 6.30
CA GLY A 108 -12.21 3.42 7.10
C GLY A 108 -12.08 4.11 8.47
N ALA A 109 -12.97 5.03 8.83
CA ALA A 109 -12.90 5.86 10.03
C ALA A 109 -14.09 5.61 10.98
N THR A 110 -15.30 5.53 10.43
CA THR A 110 -16.53 5.30 11.19
C THR A 110 -16.92 3.83 11.11
N TRP A 111 -17.01 3.17 12.25
CA TRP A 111 -17.15 1.72 12.34
C TRP A 111 -18.48 1.31 12.97
N ARG A 112 -19.13 0.32 12.38
CA ARG A 112 -20.34 -0.33 12.93
C ARG A 112 -20.12 -1.82 13.09
N ASP A 113 -20.62 -2.38 14.18
CA ASP A 113 -20.51 -3.82 14.44
C ASP A 113 -21.41 -4.61 13.49
N LEU A 114 -20.84 -5.61 12.83
CA LEU A 114 -21.55 -6.62 12.05
C LEU A 114 -21.69 -7.94 12.83
N TYR A 115 -20.69 -8.26 13.64
CA TYR A 115 -20.66 -9.45 14.48
C TYR A 115 -19.82 -9.20 15.73
N ARG A 116 -20.12 -9.91 16.83
CA ARG A 116 -19.34 -9.90 18.07
C ARG A 116 -19.38 -11.25 18.76
N THR A 117 -18.29 -11.62 19.41
CA THR A 117 -18.21 -12.78 20.30
C THR A 117 -17.31 -12.48 21.49
N SER A 118 -17.51 -13.22 22.59
CA SER A 118 -16.66 -13.21 23.80
C SER A 118 -16.20 -14.62 24.21
N THR A 119 -16.42 -15.60 23.34
CA THR A 119 -16.19 -17.03 23.62
C THR A 119 -15.34 -17.69 22.54
N GLY A 120 -14.52 -16.94 21.81
CA GLY A 120 -13.61 -17.48 20.82
C GLY A 120 -12.63 -18.47 21.47
N ASP A 121 -12.31 -19.53 20.74
CA ASP A 121 -11.46 -20.66 21.14
C ASP A 121 -10.22 -20.83 20.23
N GLY A 122 -10.05 -19.92 19.26
CA GLY A 122 -8.92 -19.91 18.32
C GLY A 122 -9.24 -20.73 17.08
N ALA A 123 -8.22 -21.29 16.43
CA ALA A 123 -8.36 -22.08 15.21
C ALA A 123 -9.22 -21.39 14.13
N PHE A 124 -10.31 -22.02 13.67
CA PHE A 124 -11.15 -21.49 12.60
C PHE A 124 -12.49 -20.98 13.12
N ASP A 125 -12.78 -19.72 12.82
CA ASP A 125 -14.12 -19.17 12.92
C ASP A 125 -14.73 -19.07 11.52
N ASP A 126 -15.97 -19.52 11.38
CA ASP A 126 -16.68 -19.53 10.09
C ASP A 126 -18.08 -18.92 10.21
N ILE A 127 -18.11 -17.60 10.15
CA ILE A 127 -19.26 -16.77 10.48
C ILE A 127 -20.07 -16.55 9.21
N ARG A 128 -21.28 -17.12 9.16
CA ARG A 128 -22.18 -17.09 8.00
C ARG A 128 -23.45 -16.31 8.31
N GLY A 129 -24.23 -16.02 7.26
CA GLY A 129 -25.51 -15.32 7.39
C GLY A 129 -25.32 -13.85 7.76
N LEU A 130 -24.15 -13.29 7.45
CA LEU A 130 -23.89 -11.87 7.60
C LEU A 130 -24.68 -11.11 6.53
N SER A 131 -25.07 -9.89 6.86
CA SER A 131 -25.75 -9.01 5.92
C SER A 131 -25.29 -7.59 6.18
N GLY A 132 -24.40 -7.10 5.34
CA GLY A 132 -23.93 -5.73 5.38
C GLY A 132 -23.12 -5.39 4.14
N THR A 133 -23.18 -4.12 3.73
CA THR A 133 -22.44 -3.61 2.58
C THR A 133 -21.47 -2.55 3.04
N ALA A 134 -20.18 -2.72 2.74
CA ALA A 134 -19.16 -1.75 3.10
C ALA A 134 -17.90 -1.89 2.26
N ARG A 135 -17.06 -0.85 2.24
CA ARG A 135 -15.76 -0.89 1.60
C ARG A 135 -14.70 -1.54 2.48
N HIS A 136 -14.75 -1.28 3.79
CA HIS A 136 -13.80 -1.78 4.75
C HIS A 136 -14.43 -2.83 5.66
N LEU A 137 -13.65 -3.85 6.00
CA LEU A 137 -13.98 -4.83 7.02
C LEU A 137 -12.83 -4.91 8.03
N ARG A 138 -13.15 -4.72 9.31
CA ARG A 138 -12.18 -4.79 10.41
C ARG A 138 -12.49 -5.92 11.37
N VAL A 139 -11.48 -6.72 11.70
CA VAL A 139 -11.50 -7.63 12.85
C VAL A 139 -10.90 -6.88 14.03
N LEU A 140 -11.72 -6.53 15.01
CA LEU A 140 -11.33 -5.84 16.25
C LEU A 140 -11.24 -6.85 17.39
N ALA A 141 -10.03 -7.27 17.74
CA ALA A 141 -9.74 -8.14 18.86
C ALA A 141 -9.66 -7.34 20.16
N THR A 142 -10.46 -7.71 21.16
CA THR A 142 -10.67 -6.92 22.40
C THR A 142 -10.29 -7.67 23.67
N GLN A 143 -10.19 -9.00 23.60
CA GLN A 143 -9.69 -9.83 24.69
C GLN A 143 -8.91 -11.01 24.14
N ARG A 144 -7.72 -11.24 24.69
CA ARG A 144 -6.85 -12.36 24.34
C ARG A 144 -7.36 -13.68 24.89
N GLY A 145 -7.14 -14.76 24.13
CA GLY A 145 -7.34 -16.13 24.58
C GLY A 145 -6.11 -16.77 25.22
N THR A 146 -4.92 -16.19 24.99
CA THR A 146 -3.64 -16.63 25.55
C THR A 146 -2.84 -15.43 26.09
N PRO A 147 -1.71 -15.64 26.79
CA PRO A 147 -0.81 -14.55 27.18
C PRO A 147 -0.12 -13.82 26.02
N GLU A 148 -0.16 -14.38 24.81
CA GLU A 148 0.50 -13.85 23.60
C GLU A 148 -0.22 -12.62 23.01
N GLY A 149 0.17 -12.15 21.83
CA GLY A 149 -0.60 -11.14 21.07
C GLY A 149 -1.86 -11.69 20.41
N TYR A 150 -2.21 -11.15 19.24
CA TYR A 150 -3.19 -11.72 18.32
C TYR A 150 -2.53 -12.01 16.99
N SER A 151 -2.93 -13.08 16.33
CA SER A 151 -2.36 -13.44 15.03
C SER A 151 -3.36 -14.22 14.16
N LEU A 152 -3.41 -13.85 12.89
CA LEU A 152 -4.32 -14.40 11.88
C LEU A 152 -3.52 -14.88 10.68
N TRP A 153 -3.56 -16.19 10.42
CA TRP A 153 -3.07 -16.80 9.20
C TRP A 153 -3.88 -16.39 7.97
N ASP A 154 -5.17 -16.10 8.15
CA ASP A 154 -6.05 -15.74 7.03
C ASP A 154 -7.34 -15.06 7.51
N VAL A 155 -7.83 -14.10 6.72
CA VAL A 155 -9.14 -13.47 6.83
C VAL A 155 -9.80 -13.49 5.46
N ARG A 156 -10.78 -14.39 5.31
CA ARG A 156 -11.57 -14.51 4.07
C ARG A 156 -12.93 -13.86 4.24
N VAL A 157 -13.14 -12.78 3.52
CA VAL A 157 -14.44 -12.11 3.39
C VAL A 157 -15.12 -12.64 2.14
N TYR A 158 -16.38 -13.01 2.24
CA TYR A 158 -17.17 -13.60 1.15
C TYR A 158 -18.41 -12.76 0.87
N GLY A 159 -18.75 -12.65 -0.41
CA GLY A 159 -19.98 -12.01 -0.88
C GLY A 159 -20.43 -12.58 -2.22
N PRO A 160 -21.57 -12.14 -2.77
CA PRO A 160 -22.06 -12.63 -4.05
C PRO A 160 -21.02 -12.40 -5.15
N GLY A 161 -20.65 -13.46 -5.88
CA GLY A 161 -19.94 -13.29 -7.15
C GLY A 161 -20.85 -12.52 -8.10
N ARG A 162 -20.48 -11.33 -8.58
CA ARG A 162 -21.37 -10.58 -9.48
C ARG A 162 -21.68 -11.42 -10.73
N PRO A 163 -22.96 -11.60 -11.13
CA PRO A 163 -23.28 -11.77 -12.53
C PRO A 163 -22.78 -10.53 -13.27
N ALA A 164 -22.17 -10.70 -14.44
CA ALA A 164 -21.76 -9.58 -15.29
C ALA A 164 -23.00 -8.75 -15.66
N ALA A 165 -23.30 -7.72 -14.90
CA ALA A 165 -24.30 -6.72 -15.26
C ALA A 165 -23.65 -5.73 -16.22
N ALA A 166 -24.26 -5.59 -17.39
CA ALA A 166 -23.86 -4.70 -18.46
C ALA A 166 -23.56 -3.30 -17.91
N VAL A 167 -22.34 -2.83 -18.16
CA VAL A 167 -21.94 -1.46 -17.92
C VAL A 167 -22.71 -0.60 -18.92
N GLU A 168 -23.70 0.14 -18.43
CA GLU A 168 -24.31 1.21 -19.22
C GLU A 168 -23.24 2.26 -19.49
N GLN A 169 -22.85 2.35 -20.76
CA GLN A 169 -21.75 3.14 -21.25
C GLN A 169 -22.17 4.62 -21.25
N ALA A 170 -21.91 5.33 -20.16
CA ALA A 170 -21.86 6.78 -20.21
C ALA A 170 -20.62 7.17 -21.02
N ALA A 171 -20.84 7.75 -22.21
CA ALA A 171 -19.80 8.25 -23.08
C ALA A 171 -18.98 9.34 -22.38
N THR A 172 -17.81 8.98 -21.85
CA THR A 172 -16.73 9.92 -21.56
C THR A 172 -15.75 9.89 -22.72
N ALA A 173 -15.44 11.07 -23.24
CA ALA A 173 -14.46 11.29 -24.29
C ALA A 173 -13.19 10.48 -24.04
N ALA A 174 -12.69 9.85 -25.11
CA ALA A 174 -11.52 8.99 -25.07
C ALA A 174 -10.31 9.73 -24.47
N VAL A 175 -9.93 9.35 -23.26
CA VAL A 175 -8.57 9.52 -22.77
C VAL A 175 -7.73 8.48 -23.52
N PRO A 176 -6.63 8.89 -24.20
CA PRO A 176 -5.75 7.94 -24.88
C PRO A 176 -5.16 6.93 -23.86
N PRO A 177 -4.69 5.75 -24.31
CA PRO A 177 -4.19 4.72 -23.40
C PRO A 177 -3.08 5.31 -22.53
N VAL A 178 -3.27 5.27 -21.21
CA VAL A 178 -2.28 5.71 -20.23
C VAL A 178 -1.00 4.95 -20.51
N ALA A 179 0.06 5.66 -20.92
CA ALA A 179 1.42 5.13 -20.89
C ALA A 179 1.63 4.56 -19.48
N GLY A 180 1.91 3.25 -19.38
CA GLY A 180 1.77 2.52 -18.12
C GLY A 180 2.42 3.25 -16.93
N GLY A 181 1.73 3.23 -15.78
CA GLY A 181 2.12 3.95 -14.57
C GLY A 181 3.50 3.56 -14.02
N LEU A 182 3.83 4.12 -12.86
CA LEU A 182 5.12 3.93 -12.18
C LEU A 182 5.45 2.45 -11.93
N GLY A 183 4.43 1.59 -11.82
CA GLY A 183 4.58 0.15 -11.68
C GLY A 183 5.21 -0.57 -12.89
N THR A 184 5.30 0.05 -14.06
CA THR A 184 6.02 -0.55 -15.20
C THR A 184 7.52 -0.61 -14.93
N PRO A 185 8.26 -1.62 -15.42
CA PRO A 185 9.70 -1.74 -15.16
C PRO A 185 10.50 -0.50 -15.56
N ALA A 186 10.17 0.11 -16.71
CA ALA A 186 10.85 1.31 -17.19
C ALA A 186 10.61 2.54 -16.29
N LYS A 187 9.35 2.78 -15.89
CA LYS A 187 9.02 3.92 -15.01
C LYS A 187 9.52 3.71 -13.59
N LYS A 188 9.51 2.48 -13.10
CA LYS A 188 10.09 2.13 -11.81
C LYS A 188 11.60 2.39 -11.79
N GLU A 189 12.33 2.01 -12.83
CA GLU A 189 13.75 2.30 -12.94
C GLU A 189 14.02 3.82 -12.91
N ILE A 190 13.19 4.61 -13.59
CA ILE A 190 13.26 6.09 -13.55
C ILE A 190 12.99 6.60 -12.12
N ALA A 191 11.95 6.10 -11.46
CA ALA A 191 11.59 6.51 -10.09
C ALA A 191 12.75 6.27 -9.11
N LEU A 192 13.41 5.12 -9.21
CA LEU A 192 14.54 4.77 -8.35
C LEU A 192 15.76 5.67 -8.61
N LYS A 193 16.01 6.04 -9.87
CA LYS A 193 17.04 7.03 -10.23
C LYS A 193 16.75 8.42 -9.69
N LEU A 194 15.49 8.86 -9.75
CA LEU A 194 15.06 10.14 -9.21
C LEU A 194 15.25 10.18 -7.69
N VAL A 195 14.76 9.16 -6.96
CA VAL A 195 15.00 9.05 -5.51
C VAL A 195 16.49 9.01 -5.20
N SER A 196 17.26 8.15 -5.87
CA SER A 196 18.70 8.02 -5.61
C SER A 196 19.49 9.30 -5.88
N SER A 197 19.07 10.14 -6.83
CA SER A 197 19.71 11.45 -7.02
C SER A 197 19.53 12.37 -5.81
N ALA A 198 18.40 12.26 -5.10
CA ALA A 198 18.10 13.05 -3.90
C ALA A 198 18.63 12.43 -2.60
N GLU A 199 18.71 11.11 -2.51
CA GLU A 199 19.24 10.44 -1.30
C GLU A 199 20.77 10.30 -1.35
N ASN A 200 21.34 10.09 -2.53
CA ASN A 200 22.73 9.62 -2.68
C ASN A 200 23.53 10.41 -3.74
N SER A 201 22.99 11.49 -4.30
CA SER A 201 23.60 12.29 -5.38
C SER A 201 24.09 11.45 -6.58
N THR A 202 23.47 10.30 -6.85
CA THR A 202 23.83 9.39 -7.95
C THR A 202 22.60 8.77 -8.60
N LEU A 203 22.68 8.47 -9.89
CA LEU A 203 21.67 7.67 -10.59
C LEU A 203 21.88 6.17 -10.42
N ASP A 204 23.05 5.74 -9.97
CA ASP A 204 23.33 4.34 -9.71
C ASP A 204 22.79 3.93 -8.34
N TRP A 205 21.47 3.79 -8.24
CA TRP A 205 20.80 3.37 -7.01
C TRP A 205 21.23 1.97 -6.55
N ARG A 206 21.79 1.14 -7.45
CA ARG A 206 22.25 -0.22 -7.14
C ARG A 206 23.55 -0.19 -6.33
N SER A 207 24.31 0.91 -6.35
CA SER A 207 25.46 1.09 -5.47
C SER A 207 25.09 0.99 -3.98
N GLY A 208 23.83 1.27 -3.62
CA GLY A 208 23.32 1.20 -2.25
C GLY A 208 23.18 -0.22 -1.68
N TYR A 209 23.22 -1.30 -2.49
CA TYR A 209 23.01 -2.66 -1.96
C TYR A 209 23.97 -3.04 -0.82
N GLY A 210 25.23 -2.65 -0.97
CA GLY A 210 26.29 -2.94 0.00
C GLY A 210 26.51 -1.84 1.02
N TYR A 211 25.77 -0.72 0.96
CA TYR A 211 25.88 0.33 1.96
C TYR A 211 25.55 -0.22 3.34
N ILE A 212 26.36 0.10 4.33
CA ILE A 212 26.16 -0.21 5.74
C ILE A 212 27.05 0.67 6.60
N GLU A 213 26.44 1.41 7.53
CA GLU A 213 27.10 2.35 8.43
C GLU A 213 26.21 2.60 9.66
N ASP A 214 26.81 2.84 10.82
CA ASP A 214 26.07 3.42 11.95
C ASP A 214 26.18 4.94 11.88
N LEU A 215 25.05 5.57 11.58
CA LEU A 215 24.92 7.02 11.42
C LEU A 215 24.90 7.78 12.75
N ARG A 216 24.96 7.08 13.89
CA ARG A 216 24.91 7.62 15.25
C ARG A 216 23.61 8.39 15.55
N ASP A 217 22.52 7.94 14.96
CA ASP A 217 21.18 8.52 15.12
C ASP A 217 20.25 7.68 16.02
N GLY A 218 20.80 6.68 16.71
CA GLY A 218 20.07 5.81 17.63
C GLY A 218 19.36 4.63 16.96
N ARG A 219 19.60 4.37 15.66
CA ARG A 219 19.03 3.22 14.94
C ARG A 219 20.00 2.04 14.77
N GLY A 220 21.23 2.19 15.24
CA GLY A 220 22.33 1.25 15.00
C GLY A 220 22.78 1.28 13.54
N TYR A 221 23.15 0.13 12.99
CA TYR A 221 23.52 0.04 11.58
C TYR A 221 22.34 0.40 10.69
N THR A 222 22.57 1.30 9.72
CA THR A 222 21.70 1.62 8.59
C THR A 222 22.33 1.05 7.32
N ALA A 223 21.58 0.25 6.54
CA ALA A 223 22.15 -0.50 5.42
C ALA A 223 21.23 -0.67 4.20
N GLY A 224 21.81 -0.96 3.04
CA GLY A 224 21.09 -1.31 1.83
C GLY A 224 20.40 -0.14 1.13
N ILE A 225 19.62 -0.47 0.10
CA ILE A 225 19.07 0.50 -0.89
C ILE A 225 18.02 1.49 -0.35
N VAL A 226 17.55 1.32 0.89
CA VAL A 226 16.59 2.21 1.55
C VAL A 226 16.90 2.43 3.04
N GLY A 227 18.11 2.09 3.48
CA GLY A 227 18.51 2.29 4.88
C GLY A 227 17.75 1.43 5.89
N PHE A 228 17.76 0.11 5.69
CA PHE A 228 17.26 -0.85 6.70
C PHE A 228 18.10 -0.73 7.97
N CYS A 229 17.48 -0.64 9.15
CA CYS A 229 18.23 -0.45 10.40
C CYS A 229 18.19 -1.66 11.33
N SER A 230 19.29 -1.92 12.04
CA SER A 230 19.35 -3.01 13.02
C SER A 230 18.42 -2.78 14.20
N GLY A 231 18.18 -1.52 14.58
CA GLY A 231 17.31 -1.13 15.69
C GLY A 231 15.83 -0.96 15.35
N THR A 232 15.40 -1.12 14.08
CA THR A 232 14.02 -0.86 13.63
C THR A 232 13.31 -2.07 13.02
N SER A 233 13.77 -3.28 13.36
CA SER A 233 13.25 -4.59 12.93
C SER A 233 13.32 -4.92 11.44
N ASP A 234 13.52 -3.92 10.58
CA ASP A 234 13.52 -4.09 9.13
C ASP A 234 14.81 -4.75 8.61
N MET A 235 15.98 -4.43 9.16
CA MET A 235 17.22 -5.15 8.83
C MET A 235 17.14 -6.63 9.26
N LEU A 236 16.72 -6.89 10.49
CA LEU A 236 16.56 -8.25 11.01
C LEU A 236 15.72 -9.10 10.05
N ALA A 237 14.65 -8.53 9.54
CA ALA A 237 13.73 -9.29 8.73
C ALA A 237 14.11 -9.34 7.24
N VAL A 238 14.88 -8.38 6.72
CA VAL A 238 15.61 -8.54 5.45
C VAL A 238 16.56 -9.74 5.54
N VAL A 239 17.35 -9.85 6.60
CA VAL A 239 18.28 -10.98 6.80
C VAL A 239 17.52 -12.29 7.06
N THR A 240 16.38 -12.24 7.76
CA THR A 240 15.51 -13.41 7.97
C THR A 240 14.96 -13.93 6.65
N GLU A 241 14.43 -13.06 5.79
CA GLU A 241 13.90 -13.47 4.49
C GLU A 241 15.00 -13.96 3.54
N TYR A 242 16.18 -13.32 3.56
CA TYR A 242 17.33 -13.82 2.82
C TYR A 242 17.73 -15.21 3.28
N THR A 243 17.77 -15.46 4.59
CA THR A 243 18.06 -16.77 5.17
C THR A 243 16.98 -17.81 4.87
N ARG A 244 15.71 -17.41 4.84
CA ARG A 244 14.63 -18.31 4.42
C ARG A 244 14.81 -18.78 2.96
N ARG A 245 15.23 -17.88 2.06
CA ARG A 245 15.46 -18.21 0.64
C ARG A 245 16.77 -18.94 0.39
N LYS A 246 17.79 -18.66 1.21
CA LYS A 246 19.13 -19.25 1.10
C LYS A 246 19.68 -19.53 2.51
N PRO A 247 19.37 -20.70 3.11
CA PRO A 247 19.72 -20.99 4.51
C PRO A 247 21.21 -20.87 4.84
N ASP A 248 22.10 -21.29 3.95
CA ASP A 248 23.56 -21.28 4.16
C ASP A 248 24.24 -19.97 3.73
N ASN A 249 23.52 -18.85 3.78
CA ASN A 249 24.08 -17.56 3.40
C ASN A 249 24.99 -16.97 4.49
N VAL A 250 25.88 -16.06 4.09
CA VAL A 250 26.89 -15.44 4.97
C VAL A 250 26.30 -14.59 6.11
N LEU A 251 25.03 -14.17 6.02
CA LEU A 251 24.36 -13.37 7.06
C LEU A 251 23.54 -14.23 8.05
N ALA A 252 23.32 -15.52 7.76
CA ALA A 252 22.48 -16.39 8.58
C ALA A 252 22.96 -16.51 10.03
N GLY A 253 24.29 -16.55 10.23
CA GLY A 253 24.92 -16.63 11.55
C GLY A 253 24.65 -15.42 12.45
N TYR A 254 24.28 -14.27 11.87
CA TYR A 254 24.02 -13.03 12.62
C TYR A 254 22.57 -12.89 13.08
N LEU A 255 21.65 -13.78 12.66
CA LEU A 255 20.24 -13.71 13.06
C LEU A 255 20.02 -13.68 14.59
N PRO A 256 20.73 -14.46 15.42
CA PRO A 256 20.61 -14.35 16.88
C PRO A 256 20.99 -12.97 17.40
N ALA A 257 22.10 -12.39 16.93
CA ALA A 257 22.56 -11.06 17.32
C ALA A 257 21.58 -9.97 16.85
N LEU A 258 21.14 -10.02 15.58
CA LEU A 258 20.14 -9.10 15.04
C LEU A 258 18.83 -9.11 15.84
N ARG A 259 18.38 -10.27 16.36
CA ARG A 259 17.21 -10.33 17.24
C ARG A 259 17.46 -9.75 18.63
N ALA A 260 18.68 -9.87 19.14
CA ALA A 260 19.04 -9.37 20.46
C ALA A 260 19.17 -7.85 20.48
N VAL A 261 19.69 -7.25 19.39
CA VAL A 261 19.88 -5.80 19.29
C VAL A 261 18.66 -5.05 18.74
N ASP A 262 17.66 -5.75 18.19
CA ASP A 262 16.46 -5.12 17.65
C ASP A 262 15.75 -4.24 18.70
N GLY A 263 15.34 -3.03 18.29
CA GLY A 263 14.83 -1.98 19.17
C GLY A 263 15.91 -1.16 19.89
N THR A 264 17.20 -1.38 19.61
CA THR A 264 18.33 -0.63 20.18
C THR A 264 19.35 -0.23 19.10
N ASP A 265 20.31 0.63 19.45
CA ASP A 265 21.46 0.97 18.61
C ASP A 265 22.70 0.10 18.87
N SER A 266 22.55 -1.00 19.61
CA SER A 266 23.67 -1.89 19.98
C SER A 266 24.24 -2.65 18.78
N HIS A 267 25.55 -2.89 18.81
CA HIS A 267 26.28 -3.70 17.83
C HIS A 267 26.70 -5.07 18.39
N GLU A 268 26.22 -5.45 19.59
CA GLU A 268 26.63 -6.67 20.27
C GLU A 268 26.35 -7.92 19.41
N GLY A 269 27.40 -8.70 19.15
CA GLY A 269 27.32 -9.91 18.31
C GLY A 269 27.26 -9.64 16.80
N LEU A 270 27.26 -8.37 16.37
CA LEU A 270 27.42 -7.97 14.97
C LEU A 270 28.88 -7.61 14.67
N ASP A 271 29.52 -6.83 15.54
CA ASP A 271 30.88 -6.37 15.33
C ASP A 271 31.94 -7.46 15.55
N PRO A 272 33.06 -7.40 14.81
CA PRO A 272 33.39 -6.41 13.78
C PRO A 272 32.99 -6.83 12.35
N ASP A 273 32.54 -8.06 12.16
CA ASP A 273 32.53 -8.72 10.85
C ASP A 273 31.22 -8.53 10.07
N PHE A 274 30.12 -8.11 10.73
CA PHE A 274 28.82 -7.97 10.08
C PHE A 274 28.79 -6.98 8.90
N PRO A 275 29.41 -5.78 8.97
CA PRO A 275 29.47 -4.88 7.83
C PRO A 275 30.13 -5.49 6.58
N ASP A 276 31.21 -6.25 6.76
CA ASP A 276 31.91 -6.90 5.65
C ASP A 276 31.12 -8.09 5.10
N ALA A 277 30.44 -8.85 5.97
CA ALA A 277 29.52 -9.90 5.55
C ALA A 277 28.34 -9.33 4.74
N TRP A 278 27.78 -8.17 5.14
CA TRP A 278 26.72 -7.47 4.40
C TRP A 278 27.19 -7.05 3.01
N ARG A 279 28.34 -6.40 2.92
CA ARG A 279 28.96 -6.00 1.64
C ARG A 279 29.23 -7.21 0.75
N ALA A 280 29.77 -8.29 1.31
CA ALA A 280 30.03 -9.53 0.59
C ALA A 280 28.75 -10.16 0.04
N ALA A 281 27.68 -10.25 0.84
CA ALA A 281 26.38 -10.73 0.40
C ALA A 281 25.81 -9.87 -0.72
N ALA A 282 25.86 -8.54 -0.58
CA ALA A 282 25.34 -7.59 -1.56
C ALA A 282 26.08 -7.65 -2.90
N ALA A 283 27.40 -7.83 -2.87
CA ALA A 283 28.22 -7.97 -4.07
C ALA A 283 27.98 -9.32 -4.77
N ALA A 284 28.02 -10.43 -4.03
CA ALA A 284 28.02 -11.76 -4.61
C ALA A 284 26.62 -12.30 -4.94
N ASP A 285 25.59 -11.96 -4.15
CA ASP A 285 24.34 -12.72 -4.17
C ASP A 285 23.14 -11.95 -4.77
N PRO A 286 22.63 -12.36 -5.94
CA PRO A 286 21.42 -11.77 -6.51
C PRO A 286 20.15 -12.01 -5.67
N VAL A 287 20.09 -13.08 -4.86
CA VAL A 287 18.97 -13.34 -3.96
C VAL A 287 18.91 -12.26 -2.88
N PHE A 288 20.06 -11.88 -2.31
CA PHE A 288 20.09 -10.83 -1.29
C PHE A 288 19.65 -9.47 -1.85
N ARG A 289 20.17 -9.10 -3.03
CA ARG A 289 19.72 -7.90 -3.76
C ARG A 289 18.21 -7.93 -4.02
N LYS A 290 17.67 -9.08 -4.43
CA LYS A 290 16.24 -9.25 -4.68
C LYS A 290 15.40 -9.09 -3.41
N VAL A 291 15.86 -9.63 -2.28
CA VAL A 291 15.17 -9.46 -0.99
C VAL A 291 15.13 -7.99 -0.58
N GLN A 292 16.21 -7.24 -0.76
CA GLN A 292 16.22 -5.79 -0.50
C GLN A 292 15.24 -5.04 -1.41
N GLU A 293 15.22 -5.32 -2.72
CA GLU A 293 14.27 -4.70 -3.66
C GLU A 293 12.81 -4.95 -3.24
N GLU A 294 12.48 -6.17 -2.87
CA GLU A 294 11.13 -6.53 -2.46
C GLU A 294 10.75 -5.95 -1.09
N ALA A 295 11.71 -5.80 -0.17
CA ALA A 295 11.49 -5.13 1.10
C ALA A 295 11.15 -3.65 0.89
N ARG A 296 11.94 -2.91 0.08
CA ARG A 296 11.60 -1.55 -0.38
C ARG A 296 10.20 -1.53 -0.99
N ASP A 297 9.92 -2.49 -1.87
CA ASP A 297 8.65 -2.51 -2.59
C ASP A 297 7.46 -2.68 -1.66
N ARG A 298 7.59 -3.53 -0.63
CA ARG A 298 6.56 -3.75 0.38
C ARG A 298 6.39 -2.54 1.30
N MET A 299 7.49 -1.92 1.73
CA MET A 299 7.47 -0.82 2.70
C MET A 299 7.01 0.50 2.08
N TYR A 300 7.52 0.84 0.90
CA TYR A 300 7.39 2.21 0.36
C TYR A 300 6.71 2.22 -1.01
N PHE A 301 7.26 1.50 -1.99
CA PHE A 301 6.86 1.64 -3.38
C PHE A 301 5.40 1.23 -3.62
N SER A 302 5.04 0.00 -3.26
CA SER A 302 3.73 -0.54 -3.60
C SER A 302 2.60 0.15 -2.83
N PRO A 303 2.72 0.44 -1.52
CA PRO A 303 1.68 1.20 -0.82
C PRO A 303 1.50 2.62 -1.37
N ALA A 304 2.59 3.33 -1.71
CA ALA A 304 2.52 4.69 -2.25
C ALA A 304 1.92 4.71 -3.66
N VAL A 305 2.37 3.83 -4.56
CA VAL A 305 1.84 3.72 -5.93
C VAL A 305 0.37 3.35 -5.92
N ARG A 306 -0.05 2.37 -5.09
CA ARG A 306 -1.48 2.03 -4.97
C ARG A 306 -2.32 3.18 -4.44
N LEU A 307 -1.82 3.95 -3.48
CA LEU A 307 -2.54 5.11 -2.96
C LEU A 307 -2.70 6.19 -4.04
N ALA A 308 -1.66 6.42 -4.85
CA ALA A 308 -1.72 7.34 -5.97
C ALA A 308 -2.65 6.86 -7.09
N GLU A 309 -2.65 5.56 -7.41
CA GLU A 309 -3.59 4.94 -8.34
C GLU A 309 -5.04 5.08 -7.87
N ALA A 310 -5.29 4.91 -6.56
CA ALA A 310 -6.60 5.11 -5.97
C ALA A 310 -7.11 6.56 -6.09
N ASP A 311 -6.20 7.53 -6.22
CA ASP A 311 -6.54 8.93 -6.48
C ASP A 311 -6.62 9.27 -7.97
N GLY A 312 -6.33 8.32 -8.86
CA GLY A 312 -6.31 8.52 -10.31
C GLY A 312 -5.08 9.27 -10.81
N LEU A 313 -3.98 9.25 -10.06
CA LEU A 313 -2.74 9.92 -10.42
C LEU A 313 -1.95 9.13 -11.47
N ARG A 314 -1.37 9.85 -12.43
CA ARG A 314 -0.44 9.34 -13.43
C ARG A 314 0.97 9.20 -12.85
N ALA A 315 1.93 8.77 -13.67
CA ALA A 315 3.25 8.35 -13.21
C ALA A 315 3.99 9.42 -12.39
N LEU A 316 3.87 10.71 -12.72
CA LEU A 316 4.47 11.78 -11.92
C LEU A 316 3.84 11.88 -10.52
N GLY A 317 2.52 11.77 -10.42
CA GLY A 317 1.84 11.79 -9.12
C GLY A 317 2.12 10.55 -8.28
N GLN A 318 2.20 9.39 -8.93
CA GLN A 318 2.67 8.15 -8.30
C GLN A 318 4.10 8.28 -7.79
N PHE A 319 4.98 8.92 -8.55
CA PHE A 319 6.34 9.21 -8.11
C PHE A 319 6.37 10.20 -6.95
N ALA A 320 5.57 11.27 -6.99
CA ALA A 320 5.49 12.23 -5.89
C ALA A 320 5.08 11.57 -4.57
N TYR A 321 4.14 10.62 -4.63
CA TYR A 321 3.74 9.81 -3.47
C TYR A 321 4.85 8.88 -3.00
N TYR A 322 5.50 8.18 -3.93
CA TYR A 322 6.61 7.29 -3.60
C TYR A 322 7.78 8.03 -2.95
N ASP A 323 8.17 9.18 -3.51
CA ASP A 323 9.26 10.00 -2.99
C ASP A 323 8.92 10.59 -1.60
N ALA A 324 7.66 10.98 -1.37
CA ALA A 324 7.19 11.39 -0.04
C ALA A 324 7.17 10.22 0.96
N ALA A 325 6.79 9.01 0.52
CA ALA A 325 6.81 7.82 1.37
C ALA A 325 8.23 7.41 1.79
N VAL A 326 9.22 7.58 0.91
CA VAL A 326 10.63 7.31 1.23
C VAL A 326 11.12 8.26 2.32
N MET A 327 10.82 9.56 2.20
CA MET A 327 11.30 10.58 3.13
C MET A 327 10.54 10.64 4.46
N HIS A 328 9.21 10.52 4.41
CA HIS A 328 8.34 10.75 5.57
C HIS A 328 7.67 9.46 6.08
N GLY A 329 8.00 8.31 5.51
CA GLY A 329 7.26 7.06 5.71
C GLY A 329 5.86 7.08 5.09
N ILE A 330 5.20 5.92 5.10
CA ILE A 330 3.82 5.79 4.58
C ILE A 330 2.81 6.59 5.43
N SER A 331 3.01 6.70 6.74
CA SER A 331 2.19 7.54 7.61
C SER A 331 2.33 9.02 7.25
N GLY A 332 3.56 9.53 7.09
CA GLY A 332 3.79 10.91 6.70
C GLY A 332 3.21 11.24 5.32
N LEU A 333 3.38 10.34 4.33
CA LEU A 333 2.69 10.46 3.03
C LEU A 333 1.17 10.62 3.20
N ARG A 334 0.55 9.79 4.05
CA ARG A 334 -0.91 9.86 4.28
C ARG A 334 -1.30 11.18 4.95
N SER A 335 -0.56 11.64 5.95
CA SER A 335 -0.79 12.93 6.60
C SER A 335 -0.73 14.10 5.62
N ILE A 336 0.31 14.14 4.76
CA ILE A 336 0.44 15.17 3.71
C ILE A 336 -0.75 15.09 2.75
N ARG A 337 -1.11 13.89 2.29
CA ARG A 337 -2.25 13.67 1.39
C ARG A 337 -3.56 14.14 2.03
N GLU A 338 -3.81 13.81 3.28
CA GLU A 338 -5.04 14.16 4.03
C GLU A 338 -5.27 15.67 4.09
N GLN A 339 -4.22 16.45 4.31
CA GLN A 339 -4.29 17.92 4.28
C GLN A 339 -4.78 18.46 2.93
N VAL A 340 -4.41 17.80 1.82
CA VAL A 340 -4.74 18.24 0.47
C VAL A 340 -6.17 17.83 0.09
N VAL A 341 -6.53 16.56 0.34
CA VAL A 341 -7.85 16.02 -0.04
C VAL A 341 -8.99 16.62 0.79
N ALA A 342 -8.70 17.25 1.93
CA ALA A 342 -9.67 18.02 2.71
C ALA A 342 -10.22 19.24 1.94
N GLY A 343 -9.41 19.83 1.04
CA GLY A 343 -9.77 21.05 0.30
C GLY A 343 -9.77 20.89 -1.23
N ARG A 344 -9.24 19.79 -1.78
CA ARG A 344 -9.14 19.55 -3.23
C ARG A 344 -9.61 18.16 -3.59
N ARG A 345 -10.36 18.08 -4.70
CA ARG A 345 -10.75 16.80 -5.30
C ARG A 345 -9.54 16.17 -5.98
N THR A 346 -9.40 14.86 -5.82
CA THR A 346 -8.43 14.05 -6.58
C THR A 346 -8.93 13.85 -8.01
N PRO A 347 -8.06 13.43 -8.96
CA PRO A 347 -8.50 13.10 -10.33
C PRO A 347 -9.64 12.09 -10.40
N VAL A 348 -9.63 11.04 -9.57
CA VAL A 348 -10.75 10.07 -9.53
C VAL A 348 -12.08 10.71 -9.08
N GLN A 349 -12.02 11.82 -8.34
CA GLN A 349 -13.18 12.62 -7.92
C GLN A 349 -13.52 13.75 -8.93
N GLY A 350 -12.88 13.77 -10.10
CA GLY A 350 -13.06 14.80 -11.13
C GLY A 350 -12.28 16.10 -10.88
N GLY A 351 -11.25 16.08 -10.02
CA GLY A 351 -10.33 17.20 -9.84
C GLY A 351 -9.27 17.30 -10.94
N ASP A 352 -8.71 18.50 -11.12
CA ASP A 352 -7.57 18.71 -12.03
C ASP A 352 -6.28 18.15 -11.40
N GLU A 353 -5.59 17.27 -12.13
CA GLU A 353 -4.40 16.57 -11.63
C GLU A 353 -3.23 17.52 -11.36
N ILE A 354 -3.02 18.53 -12.20
CA ILE A 354 -1.92 19.50 -12.02
C ILE A 354 -2.18 20.33 -10.76
N ALA A 355 -3.40 20.82 -10.58
CA ALA A 355 -3.81 21.56 -9.40
C ALA A 355 -3.74 20.71 -8.14
N TYR A 356 -4.11 19.42 -8.22
CA TYR A 356 -3.99 18.49 -7.11
C TYR A 356 -2.51 18.28 -6.72
N LEU A 357 -1.66 17.94 -7.70
CA LEU A 357 -0.24 17.69 -7.47
C LEU A 357 0.50 18.94 -7.01
N SER A 358 0.18 20.12 -7.53
CA SER A 358 0.75 21.38 -7.04
C SER A 358 0.47 21.56 -5.55
N ALA A 359 -0.77 21.33 -5.11
CA ALA A 359 -1.13 21.45 -3.70
C ALA A 359 -0.48 20.37 -2.83
N PHE A 360 -0.34 19.15 -3.35
CA PHE A 360 0.38 18.08 -2.67
C PHE A 360 1.86 18.41 -2.48
N LEU A 361 2.52 18.92 -3.52
CA LEU A 361 3.92 19.34 -3.44
C LEU A 361 4.10 20.53 -2.49
N ASP A 362 3.14 21.46 -2.44
CA ASP A 362 3.15 22.57 -1.47
C ASP A 362 3.04 22.07 -0.02
N ALA A 363 2.09 21.15 0.24
CA ALA A 363 1.93 20.53 1.57
C ALA A 363 3.17 19.74 1.97
N ARG A 364 3.77 19.02 1.03
CA ARG A 364 5.02 18.29 1.26
C ARG A 364 6.19 19.22 1.59
N VAL A 365 6.36 20.31 0.85
CA VAL A 365 7.40 21.31 1.14
C VAL A 365 7.22 21.91 2.53
N ALA A 366 5.97 22.14 2.95
CA ALA A 366 5.67 22.60 4.31
C ALA A 366 6.09 21.56 5.35
N GLU A 367 5.77 20.28 5.14
CA GLU A 367 6.17 19.18 6.02
C GLU A 367 7.70 19.04 6.11
N MET A 368 8.41 19.05 4.98
CA MET A 368 9.88 18.98 4.93
C MET A 368 10.55 20.08 5.76
N ARG A 369 9.96 21.28 5.82
CA ARG A 369 10.50 22.41 6.58
C ARG A 369 10.26 22.31 8.09
N THR A 370 9.47 21.34 8.56
CA THR A 370 9.29 21.11 10.00
C THR A 370 10.51 20.42 10.62
N GLU A 371 11.34 19.76 9.81
CA GLU A 371 12.54 19.05 10.24
C GLU A 371 13.79 19.73 9.67
N ALA A 372 14.70 20.17 10.53
CA ALA A 372 15.91 20.91 10.10
C ALA A 372 16.77 20.10 9.10
N ALA A 373 16.83 18.78 9.28
CA ALA A 373 17.55 17.86 8.40
C ALA A 373 16.97 17.79 6.96
N HIS A 374 15.71 18.22 6.77
CA HIS A 374 15.00 18.14 5.49
C HIS A 374 14.69 19.52 4.88
N SER A 375 15.38 20.58 5.35
CA SER A 375 15.10 21.95 4.94
C SER A 375 15.39 22.27 3.46
N ASP A 376 16.27 21.50 2.80
CA ASP A 376 16.49 21.60 1.35
C ASP A 376 15.35 20.91 0.59
N THR A 377 14.57 21.71 -0.13
CA THR A 377 13.39 21.24 -0.85
C THR A 377 13.64 21.04 -2.35
N SER A 378 14.90 21.02 -2.81
CA SER A 378 15.26 20.90 -4.23
C SER A 378 14.71 19.65 -4.89
N ARG A 379 14.61 18.52 -4.17
CA ARG A 379 13.95 17.28 -4.65
C ARG A 379 12.49 17.51 -5.07
N VAL A 380 11.83 18.53 -4.52
CA VAL A 380 10.49 18.97 -4.93
C VAL A 380 10.60 20.12 -5.93
N ASP A 381 11.32 21.19 -5.58
CA ASP A 381 11.33 22.46 -6.32
C ASP A 381 11.99 22.38 -7.69
N THR A 382 13.12 21.69 -7.80
CA THR A 382 13.93 21.62 -9.03
C THR A 382 13.84 20.27 -9.73
N VAL A 383 12.98 19.37 -9.23
CA VAL A 383 12.68 18.07 -9.85
C VAL A 383 11.18 17.92 -10.10
N GLN A 384 10.38 17.62 -9.08
CA GLN A 384 8.96 17.28 -9.25
C GLN A 384 8.15 18.46 -9.80
N ARG A 385 8.36 19.67 -9.27
CA ARG A 385 7.71 20.90 -9.76
C ARG A 385 8.12 21.24 -11.19
N VAL A 386 9.38 21.01 -11.57
CA VAL A 386 9.85 21.22 -12.96
C VAL A 386 9.12 20.26 -13.91
N LEU A 387 9.01 18.98 -13.55
CA LEU A 387 8.28 17.98 -14.34
C LEU A 387 6.79 18.29 -14.43
N LEU A 388 6.19 18.75 -13.32
CA LEU A 388 4.79 19.15 -13.25
C LEU A 388 4.51 20.38 -14.14
N ASN A 389 5.34 21.42 -14.04
CA ASN A 389 5.22 22.65 -14.82
C ASN A 389 5.42 22.41 -16.33
N ALA A 390 6.22 21.40 -16.69
CA ALA A 390 6.37 20.95 -18.07
C ALA A 390 5.17 20.12 -18.57
N GLY A 391 4.18 19.82 -17.72
CA GLY A 391 3.07 18.93 -18.04
C GLY A 391 3.49 17.47 -18.23
N ASN A 392 4.69 17.07 -17.79
CA ASN A 392 5.22 15.72 -17.95
C ASN A 392 4.68 14.78 -16.87
N LEU A 393 3.36 14.66 -16.83
CA LEU A 393 2.60 13.88 -15.86
C LEU A 393 2.81 12.36 -16.01
N ASP A 394 3.32 11.92 -17.16
CA ASP A 394 3.62 10.51 -17.42
C ASP A 394 5.09 10.15 -17.20
N LEU A 395 5.95 11.07 -16.72
CA LEU A 395 7.41 10.86 -16.59
C LEU A 395 8.08 10.38 -17.89
N ALA A 396 7.65 10.90 -19.04
CA ALA A 396 8.21 10.58 -20.34
C ALA A 396 9.67 11.03 -20.43
N THR A 397 10.53 10.17 -20.98
CA THR A 397 11.91 10.51 -21.33
C THR A 397 11.95 11.33 -22.63
N PRO A 398 13.00 12.16 -22.84
CA PRO A 398 14.13 12.42 -21.94
C PRO A 398 13.74 13.23 -20.70
N LEU A 399 14.42 12.98 -19.58
CA LEU A 399 14.27 13.72 -18.32
C LEU A 399 15.56 14.46 -17.99
N SER A 400 15.46 15.69 -17.50
CA SER A 400 16.58 16.42 -16.89
C SER A 400 16.07 17.19 -15.67
N TRP A 401 16.85 17.18 -14.60
CA TRP A 401 16.52 17.85 -13.35
C TRP A 401 17.79 18.25 -12.60
N SER A 402 17.61 19.01 -11.52
CA SER A 402 18.67 19.30 -10.57
C SER A 402 18.20 19.05 -9.15
N VAL A 403 19.10 18.58 -8.28
CA VAL A 403 18.88 18.42 -6.84
C VAL A 403 20.19 18.75 -6.13
N TYR A 404 20.14 19.54 -5.06
CA TYR A 404 21.31 20.11 -4.36
C TYR A 404 22.30 20.89 -5.26
N GLY A 405 21.84 21.37 -6.42
CA GLY A 405 22.67 22.07 -7.41
C GLY A 405 23.32 21.16 -8.45
N ASP A 406 23.37 19.84 -8.21
CA ASP A 406 23.86 18.86 -9.18
C ASP A 406 22.83 18.60 -10.27
N ARG A 407 23.31 18.28 -11.49
CA ARG A 407 22.45 18.13 -12.67
C ARG A 407 22.45 16.69 -13.16
N TYR A 408 21.25 16.17 -13.42
CA TYR A 408 21.04 14.77 -13.81
C TYR A 408 20.21 14.68 -15.09
N SER A 409 20.30 13.53 -15.77
CA SER A 409 19.45 13.23 -16.92
C SER A 409 19.20 11.73 -17.11
N VAL A 410 18.05 11.41 -17.70
CA VAL A 410 17.75 10.09 -18.27
C VAL A 410 17.44 10.29 -19.76
N PRO A 411 18.18 9.64 -20.68
CA PRO A 411 18.00 9.82 -22.11
C PRO A 411 16.65 9.25 -22.60
N GLY A 412 16.28 9.65 -23.81
CA GLY A 412 15.05 9.28 -24.53
C GLY A 412 14.90 7.78 -24.74
#